data_AF-A0A1J3E8B5-F1
#
_entry.id   AF-A0A1J3E8B5-F1
#
_cell.length_a   1.000
_cell.length_b   1.000
_cell.length_c   1.000
_cell.angle_alpha   90.00
_cell.angle_beta   90.00
_cell.angle_gamma   90.00
#
_symmetry.space_group_name_H-M   'P 1'
#
loop_
_entity.id
_entity.type
_entity.pdbx_description
1 polymer ?
#
loop_
_entity_poly.entity_id
_entity_poly.type
_entity_poly.pdbx_seq_one_letter_code
_entity_poly.pdbx_strand_id
1 'polypeptide(L)'
;MKEVKVNSKRTLITGEDSDSDSDSDSSLPMVLLLDEIFPKLPVKSIARFRCVSKLCRSMPIRRLLFALQRVNDEFLIFSSPQPHQKKPSSSPLVASADFHMKICQHTWPVFRGLTSRLIYFSTARNGNQEPLIYNPITGEHESLPELSRYRKSYSFIGFDPIGKQFKLLFMAYPYCFEGGDHRVMTLGNGEKIWREVKCSLTHLPVTEGICIDGVLYYVGENNDVEMSFEIVCFDVRSEEFKFVSAKCFSVPHSTRLVNYKGKLGGIELTYDDDDAVVLTVRVLEDGERCEWLEYVYTLPENEVFVTDVFVVGMTGAEEIVLSDRFTAKPFYVFYFDPERNTLQAVEVRGVGEYSEAFESECSVYAFVDYEVDPKFIT
;
A
#
# COMPACT_ATOMS: atom_id res chain seq x y z
N MET A 1 -2.56 -53.08 27.11
CA MET A 1 -2.04 -52.09 26.15
C MET A 1 -1.70 -52.82 24.86
N LYS A 2 -2.32 -52.41 23.75
CA LYS A 2 -2.24 -53.11 22.46
C LYS A 2 -0.91 -52.78 21.79
N GLU A 3 -0.10 -53.80 21.53
CA GLU A 3 0.98 -53.78 20.54
C GLU A 3 0.36 -53.71 19.13
N VAL A 4 0.84 -52.78 18.31
CA VAL A 4 0.52 -52.74 16.88
C VAL A 4 1.78 -53.05 16.09
N LYS A 5 1.73 -54.20 15.42
CA LYS A 5 2.69 -54.71 14.44
C LYS A 5 2.86 -53.73 13.27
N VAL A 6 4.10 -53.35 12.98
CA VAL A 6 4.47 -52.74 11.71
C VAL A 6 4.67 -53.85 10.69
N ASN A 7 3.88 -53.82 9.61
CA ASN A 7 3.92 -54.79 8.52
C ASN A 7 4.85 -54.26 7.42
N SER A 8 6.03 -54.85 7.28
CA SER A 8 6.98 -54.58 6.20
C SER A 8 6.56 -55.34 4.94
N LYS A 9 6.21 -54.63 3.87
CA LYS A 9 6.18 -55.18 2.51
C LYS A 9 7.43 -54.69 1.76
N ARG A 10 8.36 -55.61 1.52
CA ARG A 10 9.42 -55.49 0.52
C ARG A 10 8.83 -55.73 -0.86
N THR A 11 9.04 -54.80 -1.78
CA THR A 11 8.98 -55.06 -3.23
C THR A 11 10.35 -54.70 -3.80
N LEU A 12 11.02 -55.71 -4.36
CA LEU A 12 12.25 -55.57 -5.13
C LEU A 12 11.88 -55.07 -6.53
N ILE A 13 12.47 -53.96 -6.97
CA ILE A 13 12.65 -53.65 -8.39
C ILE A 13 14.11 -53.23 -8.58
N THR A 14 14.68 -53.80 -9.64
CA THR A 14 16.04 -53.84 -10.15
C THR A 14 16.63 -52.46 -10.49
N GLY A 15 17.97 -52.37 -10.48
CA GLY A 15 18.73 -51.14 -10.67
C GLY A 15 18.95 -50.68 -12.11
N GLU A 16 19.75 -49.61 -12.19
CA GLU A 16 20.26 -48.85 -13.37
C GLU A 16 19.16 -47.94 -13.99
N ASP A 17 19.29 -46.62 -14.12
CA ASP A 17 20.44 -45.76 -14.37
C ASP A 17 20.34 -44.42 -13.60
N SER A 18 21.51 -43.80 -13.46
CA SER A 18 21.74 -42.45 -12.96
C SER A 18 20.98 -41.37 -13.72
N ASP A 19 20.26 -40.51 -12.99
CA ASP A 19 20.12 -39.09 -13.31
C ASP A 19 19.80 -38.34 -12.01
N SER A 20 20.87 -37.91 -11.34
CA SER A 20 20.80 -36.93 -10.27
C SER A 20 20.72 -35.54 -10.88
N ASP A 21 19.53 -35.12 -11.31
CA ASP A 21 19.27 -33.71 -11.58
C ASP A 21 19.00 -33.01 -10.24
N SER A 22 20.05 -32.38 -9.72
CA SER A 22 20.03 -31.49 -8.58
C SER A 22 19.28 -30.20 -8.95
N ASP A 23 18.01 -30.12 -8.58
CA ASP A 23 17.16 -28.94 -8.75
C ASP A 23 17.49 -27.80 -7.74
N SER A 24 18.72 -27.74 -7.24
CA SER A 24 19.14 -26.82 -6.16
C SER A 24 19.88 -25.57 -6.64
N ASP A 25 20.33 -25.51 -7.89
CA ASP A 25 21.27 -24.46 -8.36
C ASP A 25 20.59 -23.23 -9.01
N SER A 26 19.28 -23.30 -9.28
CA SER A 26 18.54 -22.20 -9.91
C SER A 26 18.11 -21.08 -8.95
N SER A 27 18.09 -21.35 -7.64
CA SER A 27 17.60 -20.41 -6.61
C SER A 27 18.67 -19.47 -6.06
N LEU A 28 19.93 -19.91 -6.02
CA LEU A 28 21.05 -19.13 -5.47
C LEU A 28 21.32 -17.81 -6.24
N PRO A 29 21.32 -17.79 -7.59
CA PRO A 29 21.47 -16.54 -8.34
C PRO A 29 20.32 -15.57 -8.08
N MET A 30 19.11 -16.07 -7.79
CA MET A 30 17.93 -15.24 -7.56
C MET A 30 17.97 -14.53 -6.21
N VAL A 31 18.34 -15.26 -5.15
CA VAL A 31 18.48 -14.69 -3.80
C VAL A 31 19.54 -13.60 -3.80
N LEU A 32 20.71 -13.83 -4.44
CA LEU A 32 21.76 -12.82 -4.55
C LEU A 32 21.29 -11.56 -5.31
N LEU A 33 20.52 -11.72 -6.38
CA LEU A 33 19.98 -10.59 -7.13
C LEU A 33 18.98 -9.77 -6.30
N LEU A 34 18.07 -10.43 -5.60
CA LEU A 34 17.00 -9.80 -4.82
C LEU A 34 17.51 -9.16 -3.52
N ASP A 35 18.40 -9.84 -2.80
CA ASP A 35 18.80 -9.44 -1.45
C ASP A 35 20.06 -8.56 -1.45
N GLU A 36 20.95 -8.73 -2.43
CA GLU A 36 22.26 -8.06 -2.41
C GLU A 36 22.48 -7.04 -3.53
N ILE A 37 21.92 -7.27 -4.72
CA ILE A 37 22.21 -6.45 -5.91
C ILE A 37 21.11 -5.40 -6.12
N PHE A 38 19.87 -5.81 -6.34
CA PHE A 38 18.77 -4.89 -6.65
C PHE A 38 18.51 -3.83 -5.57
N PRO A 39 18.60 -4.11 -4.26
CA PRO A 39 18.42 -3.09 -3.22
C PRO A 39 19.45 -1.95 -3.31
N LYS A 40 20.63 -2.21 -3.90
CA LYS A 40 21.71 -1.22 -4.05
C LYS A 40 21.65 -0.46 -5.37
N LEU A 41 20.70 -0.78 -6.25
CA LEU A 41 20.59 -0.19 -7.57
C LEU A 41 19.46 0.86 -7.63
N PRO A 42 19.65 1.96 -8.38
CA PRO A 42 18.57 2.89 -8.69
C PRO A 42 17.42 2.19 -9.42
N VAL A 43 16.19 2.63 -9.16
CA VAL A 43 14.97 2.10 -9.82
C VAL A 43 15.07 2.04 -11.34
N LYS A 44 15.66 3.07 -11.97
CA LYS A 44 15.88 3.09 -13.43
C LYS A 44 16.82 1.98 -13.92
N SER A 45 17.85 1.65 -13.15
CA SER A 45 18.77 0.55 -13.46
C SER A 45 18.06 -0.79 -13.33
N ILE A 46 17.30 -0.99 -12.25
CA ILE A 46 16.48 -2.18 -12.02
C ILE A 46 15.50 -2.39 -13.19
N ALA A 47 14.76 -1.35 -13.58
CA ALA A 47 13.82 -1.41 -14.69
C ALA A 47 14.50 -1.89 -15.99
N ARG A 48 15.72 -1.41 -16.28
CA ARG A 48 16.53 -1.88 -17.41
C ARG A 48 16.94 -3.34 -17.28
N PHE A 49 17.38 -3.79 -16.10
CA PHE A 49 17.74 -5.20 -15.86
C PHE A 49 16.56 -6.15 -16.11
N ARG A 50 15.33 -5.76 -15.75
CA ARG A 50 14.10 -6.54 -16.02
C ARG A 50 13.76 -6.66 -17.50
N CYS A 51 14.33 -5.82 -18.37
CA CYS A 51 14.17 -5.94 -19.81
C CYS A 51 15.03 -7.06 -20.41
N VAL A 52 16.14 -7.43 -19.75
CA VAL A 52 17.17 -8.31 -20.30
C VAL A 52 16.86 -9.80 -20.10
N SER A 53 16.12 -10.17 -19.05
CA SER A 53 15.78 -11.58 -18.77
C SER A 53 14.34 -11.74 -18.28
N LYS A 54 13.69 -12.85 -18.67
CA LYS A 54 12.39 -13.26 -18.12
C LYS A 54 12.47 -13.50 -16.61
N LEU A 55 13.60 -14.05 -16.14
CA LEU A 55 13.85 -14.34 -14.73
C LEU A 55 13.87 -13.05 -13.89
N CYS A 56 14.63 -12.04 -14.33
CA CYS A 56 14.66 -10.74 -13.66
C CYS A 56 13.31 -10.03 -13.74
N ARG A 57 12.54 -10.25 -14.82
CA ARG A 57 11.22 -9.66 -14.99
C ARG A 57 10.17 -10.25 -14.04
N SER A 58 10.30 -11.51 -13.63
CA SER A 58 9.37 -12.15 -12.68
C SER A 58 9.73 -11.91 -11.22
N MET A 59 10.89 -11.33 -10.93
CA MET A 59 11.33 -11.07 -9.56
C MET A 59 10.48 -9.97 -8.91
N PRO A 60 9.85 -10.20 -7.74
CA PRO A 60 9.19 -9.15 -7.00
C PRO A 60 10.26 -8.25 -6.38
N ILE A 61 10.29 -6.98 -6.75
CA ILE A 61 11.21 -6.00 -6.16
C ILE A 61 10.34 -5.05 -5.37
N ARG A 62 10.29 -5.29 -4.06
CA ARG A 62 9.46 -4.53 -3.14
C ARG A 62 10.23 -3.32 -2.66
N ARG A 63 9.61 -2.15 -2.80
CA ARG A 63 10.15 -0.89 -2.30
C ARG A 63 9.06 -0.19 -1.51
N LEU A 64 9.48 0.64 -0.57
CA LEU A 64 8.60 1.66 -0.01
C LEU A 64 8.61 2.85 -0.94
N LEU A 65 7.42 3.39 -1.21
CA LEU A 65 7.25 4.66 -1.90
C LEU A 65 6.91 5.73 -0.87
N PHE A 66 7.60 6.86 -0.93
CA PHE A 66 7.31 8.02 -0.09
C PHE A 66 6.89 9.19 -0.97
N ALA A 67 5.81 9.87 -0.57
CA ALA A 67 5.44 11.17 -1.08
C ALA A 67 5.52 12.17 0.07
N LEU A 68 6.43 13.14 -0.05
CA LEU A 68 6.62 14.18 0.96
C LEU A 68 5.87 15.42 0.52
N GLN A 69 4.88 15.85 1.31
CA GLN A 69 4.15 17.08 1.07
C GLN A 69 4.84 18.23 1.81
N ARG A 70 5.26 19.24 1.05
CA ARG A 70 5.85 20.46 1.57
C ARG A 70 4.77 21.48 1.91
N VAL A 71 5.13 22.45 2.77
CA VAL A 71 4.27 23.58 3.16
C VAL A 71 3.83 24.44 1.96
N ASN A 72 4.62 24.48 0.89
CA ASN A 72 4.30 25.19 -0.35
C ASN A 72 3.56 24.33 -1.38
N ASP A 73 2.92 23.24 -0.94
CA ASP A 73 2.13 22.32 -1.77
C ASP A 73 2.93 21.57 -2.86
N GLU A 74 4.26 21.56 -2.75
CA GLU A 74 5.10 20.73 -3.60
C GLU A 74 5.15 19.29 -3.05
N PHE A 75 5.10 18.30 -3.94
CA PHE A 75 5.34 16.91 -3.57
C PHE A 75 6.71 16.44 -4.06
N LEU A 76 7.45 15.78 -3.19
CA LEU A 76 8.70 15.10 -3.53
C LEU A 76 8.48 13.59 -3.43
N ILE A 77 8.79 12.85 -4.49
CA ILE A 77 8.56 11.41 -4.57
C ILE A 77 9.89 10.66 -4.45
N PHE A 78 9.94 9.73 -3.51
CA PHE A 78 11.10 8.87 -3.25
C PHE A 78 10.72 7.40 -3.23
N SER A 79 11.71 6.52 -3.38
CA SER A 79 11.54 5.13 -2.97
C SER A 79 12.76 4.56 -2.28
N SER A 80 12.55 3.79 -1.23
CA SER A 80 13.61 3.06 -0.52
C SER A 80 13.46 1.56 -0.74
N PRO A 81 14.56 0.80 -0.92
CA PRO A 81 14.48 -0.66 -0.93
C PRO A 81 13.95 -1.17 0.43
N GLN A 82 13.13 -2.22 0.39
CA GLN A 82 12.80 -2.95 1.62
C GLN A 82 13.96 -3.88 1.96
N PRO A 83 14.53 -3.81 3.18
CA PRO A 83 15.59 -4.73 3.58
C PRO A 83 15.02 -6.12 3.78
N HIS A 84 15.57 -7.11 3.07
CA HIS A 84 15.26 -8.52 3.31
C HIS A 84 16.21 -9.08 4.36
N GLN A 85 15.79 -9.18 5.62
CA GLN A 85 16.56 -9.87 6.65
C GLN A 85 15.72 -10.88 7.42
N LYS A 86 16.31 -12.06 7.66
CA LYS A 86 15.67 -13.16 8.40
C LYS A 86 15.88 -13.06 9.93
N LYS A 87 16.69 -12.11 10.39
CA LYS A 87 17.02 -11.93 11.82
C LYS A 87 17.11 -10.43 12.13
N PRO A 88 16.51 -9.96 13.23
CA PRO A 88 16.65 -8.58 13.66
C PRO A 88 18.08 -8.28 14.10
N SER A 89 18.57 -7.09 13.80
CA SER A 89 19.84 -6.54 14.30
C SER A 89 19.60 -5.60 15.46
N SER A 90 20.52 -5.61 16.44
CA SER A 90 20.45 -4.71 17.61
C SER A 90 20.70 -3.23 17.27
N SER A 91 21.18 -2.92 16.06
CA SER A 91 21.38 -1.56 15.56
C SER A 91 20.41 -1.26 14.42
N PRO A 92 20.02 0.01 14.22
CA PRO A 92 19.27 0.40 13.03
C PRO A 92 20.04 0.06 11.75
N LEU A 93 19.33 -0.49 10.76
CA LEU A 93 19.87 -0.66 9.41
C LEU A 93 19.88 0.68 8.70
N VAL A 94 20.61 0.77 7.58
CA VAL A 94 20.66 1.97 6.75
C VAL A 94 20.21 1.62 5.34
N ALA A 95 19.22 2.35 4.83
CA ALA A 95 18.78 2.29 3.45
C ALA A 95 18.91 3.67 2.81
N SER A 96 19.18 3.71 1.51
CA SER A 96 19.21 4.96 0.73
C SER A 96 17.94 5.07 -0.10
N ALA A 97 17.25 6.21 0.02
CA ALA A 97 16.11 6.53 -0.80
C ALA A 97 16.55 7.12 -2.15
N ASP A 98 15.97 6.58 -3.22
CA ASP A 98 16.10 7.14 -4.56
C ASP A 98 15.07 8.26 -4.74
N PHE A 99 15.52 9.45 -5.12
CA PHE A 99 14.64 10.53 -5.56
C PHE A 99 14.14 10.27 -6.99
N HIS A 100 12.82 10.33 -7.19
CA HIS A 100 12.21 10.11 -8.51
C HIS A 100 11.87 11.43 -9.20
N MET A 101 11.05 12.24 -8.55
CA MET A 101 10.55 13.47 -9.14
C MET A 101 10.06 14.46 -8.10
N LYS A 102 9.95 15.70 -8.56
CA LYS A 102 9.27 16.79 -7.88
C LYS A 102 8.01 17.14 -8.66
N ILE A 103 6.89 17.19 -7.98
CA ILE A 103 5.61 17.64 -8.53
C ILE A 103 5.38 19.05 -8.02
N CYS A 104 5.63 20.02 -8.90
CA CYS A 104 5.25 21.41 -8.69
C CYS A 104 3.95 21.64 -9.45
N GLN A 105 2.84 21.83 -8.74
CA GLN A 105 1.62 22.30 -9.36
C GLN A 105 1.26 23.61 -8.69
N HIS A 106 0.94 24.65 -9.47
CA HIS A 106 0.55 25.97 -8.97
C HIS A 106 -0.84 25.96 -8.27
N THR A 107 -1.26 24.79 -7.81
CA THR A 107 -2.62 24.44 -7.42
C THR A 107 -2.53 23.28 -6.45
N TRP A 108 -3.12 23.44 -5.25
CA TRP A 108 -3.12 22.52 -4.12
C TRP A 108 -3.34 21.05 -4.53
N PRO A 109 -2.26 20.25 -4.73
CA PRO A 109 -2.41 18.84 -5.01
C PRO A 109 -2.83 18.20 -3.70
N VAL A 110 -3.94 17.47 -3.74
CA VAL A 110 -4.26 16.60 -2.61
C VAL A 110 -3.97 15.18 -3.02
N PHE A 111 -3.12 14.53 -2.23
CA PHE A 111 -2.83 13.10 -2.39
C PHE A 111 -4.12 12.32 -2.09
N ARG A 112 -4.44 11.35 -2.94
CA ARG A 112 -5.74 10.65 -2.91
C ARG A 112 -5.61 9.13 -2.94
N GLY A 113 -4.39 8.60 -3.00
CA GLY A 113 -4.12 7.18 -2.88
C GLY A 113 -3.05 6.68 -3.86
N LEU A 114 -2.59 5.47 -3.58
CA LEU A 114 -1.76 4.66 -4.47
C LEU A 114 -2.53 3.36 -4.75
N THR A 115 -2.68 2.98 -6.01
CA THR A 115 -3.16 1.64 -6.37
C THR A 115 -2.42 1.14 -7.58
N SER A 116 -1.95 -0.11 -7.50
CA SER A 116 -1.29 -0.82 -8.59
C SER A 116 -0.26 0.06 -9.35
N ARG A 117 0.62 0.73 -8.58
CA ARG A 117 1.79 1.50 -9.03
C ARG A 117 1.54 2.90 -9.57
N LEU A 118 0.31 3.39 -9.56
CA LEU A 118 -0.03 4.74 -10.01
C LEU A 118 -0.40 5.63 -8.83
N ILE A 119 0.24 6.80 -8.76
CA ILE A 119 -0.17 7.84 -7.82
C ILE A 119 -1.27 8.66 -8.48
N TYR A 120 -2.37 8.82 -7.77
CA TYR A 120 -3.46 9.66 -8.20
C TYR A 120 -3.47 10.98 -7.40
N PHE A 121 -3.42 12.10 -8.13
CA PHE A 121 -3.53 13.45 -7.59
C PHE A 121 -4.78 14.14 -8.13
N SER A 122 -5.32 15.08 -7.36
CA SER A 122 -6.27 16.07 -7.86
C SER A 122 -5.65 17.47 -7.75
N THR A 123 -5.58 18.21 -8.85
CA THR A 123 -5.17 19.62 -8.87
C THR A 123 -6.37 20.53 -8.98
N ALA A 124 -6.40 21.66 -8.27
CA ALA A 124 -7.50 22.63 -8.37
C ALA A 124 -7.10 23.83 -9.25
N ARG A 125 -7.53 23.86 -10.52
CA ARG A 125 -7.35 25.01 -11.42
C ARG A 125 -8.69 25.76 -11.57
N ASN A 126 -8.72 27.05 -11.21
CA ASN A 126 -9.91 27.91 -11.36
C ASN A 126 -11.20 27.36 -10.70
N GLY A 127 -11.08 26.58 -9.62
CA GLY A 127 -12.21 25.96 -8.92
C GLY A 127 -12.62 24.59 -9.47
N ASN A 128 -12.18 24.21 -10.67
CA ASN A 128 -12.32 22.86 -11.20
C ASN A 128 -11.12 22.01 -10.77
N GLN A 129 -11.36 20.72 -10.52
CA GLN A 129 -10.29 19.79 -10.20
C GLN A 129 -9.94 18.93 -11.41
N GLU A 130 -8.69 19.02 -11.87
CA GLU A 130 -8.12 18.16 -12.91
C GLU A 130 -7.50 16.91 -12.23
N PRO A 131 -8.07 15.71 -12.47
CA PRO A 131 -7.47 14.46 -12.04
C PRO A 131 -6.17 14.19 -12.81
N LEU A 132 -5.12 13.80 -12.09
CA LEU A 132 -3.82 13.46 -12.67
C LEU A 132 -3.36 12.09 -12.18
N ILE A 133 -2.79 11.33 -13.09
CA ILE A 133 -2.14 10.07 -12.80
C ILE A 133 -0.66 10.22 -13.06
N TYR A 134 0.16 9.81 -12.09
CA TYR A 134 1.61 9.79 -12.18
C TYR A 134 2.15 8.37 -12.09
N ASN A 135 3.09 8.03 -12.97
CA ASN A 135 3.92 6.85 -12.87
C ASN A 135 5.24 7.23 -12.17
N PRO A 136 5.48 6.76 -10.93
CA PRO A 136 6.67 7.15 -10.17
C PRO A 136 7.98 6.63 -10.78
N ILE A 137 7.94 5.55 -11.56
CA ILE A 137 9.13 4.95 -12.21
C ILE A 137 9.54 5.72 -13.46
N THR A 138 8.57 6.02 -14.34
CA THR A 138 8.87 6.68 -15.62
C THR A 138 8.95 8.19 -15.47
N GLY A 139 8.28 8.78 -14.48
CA GLY A 139 8.09 10.23 -14.39
C GLY A 139 7.02 10.74 -15.33
N GLU A 140 6.37 9.86 -16.09
CA GLU A 140 5.27 10.21 -16.96
C GLU A 140 4.01 10.49 -16.14
N HIS A 141 3.23 11.41 -16.65
CA HIS A 141 1.95 11.75 -16.07
C HIS A 141 0.93 11.96 -17.18
N GLU A 142 -0.32 11.76 -16.82
CA GLU A 142 -1.44 12.00 -17.70
C GLU A 142 -2.53 12.80 -16.99
N SER A 143 -2.93 13.90 -17.61
CA SER A 143 -4.12 14.66 -17.23
C SER A 143 -5.36 13.94 -17.75
N LEU A 144 -6.37 13.85 -16.88
CA LEU A 144 -7.62 13.19 -17.18
C LEU A 144 -8.74 14.20 -17.37
N PRO A 145 -9.85 13.82 -18.04
CA PRO A 145 -10.97 14.72 -18.28
C PRO A 145 -11.44 15.39 -16.99
N GLU A 146 -11.63 16.71 -17.06
CA GLU A 146 -12.13 17.50 -15.95
C GLU A 146 -13.47 16.95 -15.46
N LEU A 147 -13.63 16.98 -14.14
CA LEU A 147 -14.91 16.74 -13.51
C LEU A 147 -15.22 17.95 -12.64
N SER A 148 -16.41 18.51 -12.78
CA SER A 148 -16.87 19.54 -11.85
C SER A 148 -17.06 18.90 -10.47
N ARG A 149 -16.41 19.47 -9.46
CA ARG A 149 -16.32 18.88 -8.12
C ARG A 149 -16.65 19.91 -7.06
N TYR A 150 -17.39 19.48 -6.05
CA TYR A 150 -17.39 20.19 -4.78
C TYR A 150 -16.02 20.03 -4.10
N ARG A 151 -15.59 21.07 -3.36
CA ARG A 151 -14.24 21.18 -2.76
C ARG A 151 -13.84 19.99 -1.87
N LYS A 152 -14.81 19.25 -1.32
CA LYS A 152 -14.62 18.12 -0.40
C LYS A 152 -14.94 16.75 -1.02
N SER A 153 -14.76 16.58 -2.32
CA SER A 153 -15.00 15.29 -2.98
C SER A 153 -13.80 14.34 -2.92
N TYR A 154 -14.08 13.04 -3.04
CA TYR A 154 -13.09 11.97 -2.91
C TYR A 154 -12.95 11.20 -4.20
N SER A 155 -11.77 10.65 -4.43
CA SER A 155 -11.49 9.87 -5.62
C SER A 155 -10.52 8.77 -5.26
N PHE A 156 -10.76 7.61 -5.85
CA PHE A 156 -10.02 6.39 -5.59
C PHE A 156 -9.65 5.77 -6.92
N ILE A 157 -8.56 5.02 -6.92
CA ILE A 157 -8.13 4.22 -8.06
C ILE A 157 -8.24 2.75 -7.68
N GLY A 158 -8.77 1.95 -8.60
CA GLY A 158 -8.90 0.49 -8.47
C GLY A 158 -8.32 -0.20 -9.69
N PHE A 159 -7.90 -1.45 -9.54
CA PHE A 159 -7.41 -2.28 -10.63
C PHE A 159 -8.23 -3.56 -10.73
N ASP A 160 -8.80 -3.84 -11.90
CA ASP A 160 -9.46 -5.11 -12.21
C ASP A 160 -8.39 -6.10 -12.74
N PRO A 161 -8.00 -7.12 -11.95
CA PRO A 161 -6.95 -8.05 -12.36
C PRO A 161 -7.38 -8.97 -13.51
N ILE A 162 -8.69 -9.17 -13.71
CA ILE A 162 -9.21 -10.06 -14.75
C ILE A 162 -9.31 -9.30 -16.08
N GLY A 163 -9.91 -8.11 -16.06
CA GLY A 163 -9.98 -7.21 -17.21
C GLY A 163 -8.66 -6.49 -17.52
N LYS A 164 -7.70 -6.52 -16.59
CA LYS A 164 -6.38 -5.86 -16.67
C LYS A 164 -6.48 -4.37 -16.97
N GLN A 165 -7.40 -3.70 -16.30
CA GLN A 165 -7.70 -2.30 -16.51
C GLN A 165 -7.83 -1.58 -15.17
N PHE A 166 -7.48 -0.30 -15.17
CA PHE A 166 -7.69 0.55 -14.00
C PHE A 166 -9.03 1.27 -14.13
N LYS A 167 -9.64 1.57 -12.99
CA LYS A 167 -10.79 2.47 -12.94
C LYS A 167 -10.61 3.50 -11.85
N LEU A 168 -11.12 4.69 -12.09
CA LEU A 168 -11.21 5.76 -11.12
C LEU A 168 -12.64 5.86 -10.63
N LEU A 169 -12.82 5.73 -9.32
CA LEU A 169 -14.07 5.98 -8.64
C LEU A 169 -14.04 7.40 -8.07
N PHE A 170 -15.05 8.19 -8.39
CA PHE A 170 -15.31 9.51 -7.83
C PHE A 170 -16.53 9.43 -6.93
N MET A 171 -16.36 9.83 -5.66
CA MET A 171 -17.44 9.94 -4.71
C MET A 171 -17.78 11.42 -4.47
N ALA A 172 -19.00 11.80 -4.85
CA ALA A 172 -19.54 13.11 -4.58
C ALA A 172 -19.63 13.39 -3.08
N TYR A 173 -19.45 14.67 -2.72
CA TYR A 173 -19.58 15.10 -1.34
C TYR A 173 -21.07 15.12 -0.96
N PRO A 174 -21.48 14.37 0.07
CA PRO A 174 -22.90 14.15 0.35
C PRO A 174 -23.64 15.40 0.85
N TYR A 175 -22.94 16.37 1.43
CA TYR A 175 -23.54 17.62 1.92
C TYR A 175 -23.54 18.75 0.88
N CYS A 176 -23.35 18.43 -0.40
CA CYS A 176 -23.42 19.42 -1.47
C CYS A 176 -24.88 19.72 -1.83
N PHE A 177 -25.31 20.98 -1.64
CA PHE A 177 -26.68 21.44 -1.95
C PHE A 177 -27.06 21.30 -3.44
N GLU A 178 -26.08 21.25 -4.34
CA GLU A 178 -26.31 21.10 -5.78
C GLU A 178 -26.57 19.64 -6.19
N GLY A 179 -26.37 18.66 -5.30
CA GLY A 179 -26.49 17.24 -5.60
C GLY A 179 -25.38 16.78 -6.54
N GLY A 180 -24.38 16.08 -6.02
CA GLY A 180 -23.34 15.48 -6.87
C GLY A 180 -23.61 14.00 -7.07
N ASP A 181 -23.49 13.52 -8.31
CA ASP A 181 -23.54 12.08 -8.59
C ASP A 181 -22.15 11.45 -8.44
N HIS A 182 -22.11 10.22 -7.91
CA HIS A 182 -20.91 9.40 -7.96
C HIS A 182 -20.60 9.03 -9.42
N ARG A 183 -19.32 8.96 -9.76
CA ARG A 183 -18.90 8.64 -11.13
C ARG A 183 -17.77 7.65 -11.15
N VAL A 184 -17.66 6.91 -12.23
CA VAL A 184 -16.55 6.02 -12.51
C VAL A 184 -15.98 6.33 -13.89
N MET A 185 -14.69 6.09 -14.08
CA MET A 185 -14.03 6.18 -15.38
C MET A 185 -13.06 5.02 -15.53
N THR A 186 -13.08 4.36 -16.67
CA THR A 186 -12.11 3.31 -17.00
C THR A 186 -10.89 3.92 -17.68
N LEU A 187 -9.71 3.49 -17.27
CA LEU A 187 -8.43 3.86 -17.87
C LEU A 187 -7.95 2.72 -18.78
N GLY A 188 -7.79 2.99 -20.07
CA GLY A 188 -7.34 2.03 -21.07
C GLY A 188 -7.33 2.68 -22.46
N ASN A 189 -7.24 1.85 -23.51
CA ASN A 189 -7.08 2.31 -24.91
C ASN A 189 -8.35 2.90 -25.53
N GLY A 190 -9.43 3.01 -24.76
CA GLY A 190 -10.69 3.62 -25.18
C GLY A 190 -10.80 5.10 -24.80
N GLU A 191 -11.95 5.69 -25.12
CA GLU A 191 -12.27 7.06 -24.69
C GLU A 191 -12.39 7.13 -23.17
N LYS A 192 -11.71 8.11 -22.57
CA LYS A 192 -11.72 8.37 -21.12
C LYS A 192 -12.96 9.21 -20.82
N ILE A 193 -14.03 8.55 -20.41
CA ILE A 193 -15.32 9.19 -20.17
C ILE A 193 -15.79 8.87 -18.76
N TRP A 194 -16.21 9.91 -18.03
CA TRP A 194 -16.89 9.77 -16.76
C TRP A 194 -18.33 9.31 -16.98
N ARG A 195 -18.73 8.26 -16.27
CA ARG A 195 -20.10 7.76 -16.26
C ARG A 195 -20.62 7.68 -14.84
N GLU A 196 -21.91 7.91 -14.70
CA GLU A 196 -22.60 7.83 -13.41
C GLU A 196 -22.53 6.41 -12.85
N VAL A 197 -22.38 6.31 -11.52
CA VAL A 197 -22.50 5.05 -10.79
C VAL A 197 -23.43 5.26 -9.60
N LYS A 198 -24.27 4.27 -9.32
CA LYS A 198 -25.22 4.34 -8.20
C LYS A 198 -24.61 3.69 -6.97
N CYS A 199 -24.58 4.43 -5.88
CA CYS A 199 -24.28 3.92 -4.55
C CYS A 199 -25.56 4.01 -3.72
N SER A 200 -25.97 2.92 -3.08
CA SER A 200 -27.18 2.90 -2.26
C SER A 200 -27.01 3.53 -0.88
N LEU A 201 -25.77 3.79 -0.45
CA LEU A 201 -25.44 4.37 0.84
C LEU A 201 -24.91 5.79 0.67
N THR A 202 -25.57 6.76 1.32
CA THR A 202 -25.07 8.13 1.42
C THR A 202 -24.00 8.21 2.50
N HIS A 203 -22.74 8.39 2.13
CA HIS A 203 -21.63 8.40 3.07
C HIS A 203 -20.54 9.40 2.70
N LEU A 204 -19.77 9.83 3.69
CA LEU A 204 -18.55 10.61 3.54
C LEU A 204 -17.34 9.67 3.64
N PRO A 205 -16.53 9.48 2.58
CA PRO A 205 -15.29 8.72 2.70
C PRO A 205 -14.31 9.39 3.68
N VAL A 206 -13.75 8.62 4.62
CA VAL A 206 -12.88 9.15 5.70
C VAL A 206 -11.47 8.59 5.69
N THR A 207 -11.23 7.45 5.04
CA THR A 207 -9.88 6.87 4.89
C THR A 207 -9.39 6.91 3.45
N GLU A 208 -8.08 6.71 3.27
CA GLU A 208 -7.54 6.29 1.98
C GLU A 208 -8.12 4.93 1.58
N GLY A 209 -8.21 4.70 0.27
CA GLY A 209 -8.67 3.42 -0.27
C GLY A 209 -7.52 2.44 -0.53
N ILE A 210 -7.81 1.14 -0.39
CA ILE A 210 -6.92 0.05 -0.77
C ILE A 210 -7.63 -0.89 -1.75
N CYS A 211 -6.95 -1.28 -2.82
CA CYS A 211 -7.47 -2.25 -3.78
C CYS A 211 -6.85 -3.63 -3.55
N ILE A 212 -7.68 -4.62 -3.24
CA ILE A 212 -7.28 -6.01 -2.97
C ILE A 212 -8.08 -6.90 -3.91
N ASP A 213 -7.37 -7.64 -4.76
CA ASP A 213 -7.94 -8.62 -5.70
C ASP A 213 -9.16 -8.13 -6.50
N GLY A 214 -9.09 -6.91 -7.04
CA GLY A 214 -10.18 -6.35 -7.86
C GLY A 214 -11.30 -5.67 -7.08
N VAL A 215 -11.22 -5.60 -5.75
CA VAL A 215 -12.17 -4.87 -4.92
C VAL A 215 -11.46 -3.70 -4.25
N LEU A 216 -12.03 -2.51 -4.38
CA LEU A 216 -11.57 -1.30 -3.70
C LEU A 216 -12.30 -1.17 -2.36
N TYR A 217 -11.54 -1.02 -1.28
CA TYR A 217 -12.03 -0.88 0.09
C TYR A 217 -11.65 0.47 0.65
N TYR A 218 -12.60 1.14 1.32
CA TYR A 218 -12.36 2.34 2.12
C TYR A 218 -13.42 2.47 3.22
N VAL A 219 -13.14 3.25 4.25
CA VAL A 219 -14.12 3.53 5.31
C VAL A 219 -14.92 4.77 4.94
N GLY A 220 -16.25 4.66 5.07
CA GLY A 220 -17.19 5.77 4.93
C GLY A 220 -17.94 6.03 6.24
N GLU A 221 -18.02 7.29 6.63
CA GLU A 221 -18.95 7.75 7.67
C GLU A 221 -20.35 7.82 7.05
N ASN A 222 -21.29 7.07 7.61
CA ASN A 222 -22.66 7.02 7.15
C ASN A 222 -23.42 8.24 7.69
N ASN A 223 -24.04 8.99 6.78
CA ASN A 223 -24.71 10.24 7.14
C ASN A 223 -26.13 10.02 7.69
N ASP A 224 -26.75 8.89 7.37
CA ASP A 224 -28.14 8.62 7.77
C ASP A 224 -28.23 8.17 9.23
N VAL A 225 -27.12 7.70 9.81
CA VAL A 225 -27.02 7.23 11.19
C VAL A 225 -25.79 7.85 11.84
N GLU A 226 -26.03 8.75 12.79
CA GLU A 226 -25.00 9.49 13.50
C GLU A 226 -23.90 8.58 14.08
N MET A 227 -22.63 8.94 13.84
CA MET A 227 -21.44 8.22 14.31
C MET A 227 -21.34 6.74 13.86
N SER A 228 -22.00 6.36 12.76
CA SER A 228 -21.83 5.02 12.19
C SER A 228 -20.86 5.02 11.02
N PHE A 229 -20.02 3.99 10.97
CA PHE A 229 -19.02 3.81 9.93
C PHE A 229 -19.23 2.46 9.23
N GLU A 230 -19.08 2.47 7.91
CA GLU A 230 -19.19 1.30 7.06
C GLU A 230 -17.91 1.17 6.23
N ILE A 231 -17.43 -0.05 6.07
CA ILE A 231 -16.43 -0.37 5.06
C ILE A 231 -17.17 -0.51 3.74
N VAL A 232 -16.83 0.38 2.80
CA VAL A 232 -17.38 0.36 1.45
C VAL A 232 -16.49 -0.52 0.58
N CYS A 233 -17.10 -1.52 -0.02
CA CYS A 233 -16.46 -2.48 -0.92
C CYS A 233 -16.99 -2.21 -2.34
N PHE A 234 -16.16 -1.65 -3.19
CA PHE A 234 -16.49 -1.39 -4.59
C PHE A 234 -15.80 -2.44 -5.48
N ASP A 235 -16.59 -3.34 -6.07
CA ASP A 235 -16.06 -4.28 -7.06
C ASP A 235 -15.65 -3.51 -8.31
N VAL A 236 -14.36 -3.47 -8.64
CA VAL A 236 -13.86 -2.64 -9.72
C VAL A 236 -14.40 -3.12 -11.07
N ARG A 237 -14.70 -4.41 -11.23
CA ARG A 237 -15.13 -4.97 -12.49
C ARG A 237 -16.62 -4.73 -12.72
N SER A 238 -17.47 -5.20 -11.79
CA SER A 238 -18.93 -5.05 -11.88
C SER A 238 -19.41 -3.65 -11.52
N GLU A 239 -18.59 -2.89 -10.79
CA GLU A 239 -18.89 -1.54 -10.28
C GLU A 239 -20.06 -1.50 -9.32
N GLU A 240 -20.21 -2.60 -8.60
CA GLU A 240 -21.22 -2.75 -7.57
C GLU A 240 -20.63 -2.44 -6.20
N PHE A 241 -21.46 -1.82 -5.36
CA PHE A 241 -21.13 -1.51 -3.98
C PHE A 241 -21.68 -2.58 -3.05
N LYS A 242 -20.86 -2.99 -2.09
CA LYS A 242 -21.24 -3.76 -0.91
C LYS A 242 -20.75 -3.01 0.32
N PHE A 243 -21.35 -3.31 1.47
CA PHE A 243 -21.05 -2.65 2.72
C PHE A 243 -20.84 -3.70 3.80
N VAL A 244 -19.81 -3.49 4.61
CA VAL A 244 -19.49 -4.31 5.78
C VAL A 244 -19.38 -3.38 6.97
N SER A 245 -20.01 -3.74 8.09
CA SER A 245 -19.99 -2.87 9.26
C SER A 245 -18.57 -2.65 9.78
N ALA A 246 -18.19 -1.38 9.99
CA ALA A 246 -16.89 -1.02 10.53
C ALA A 246 -16.85 -0.99 12.08
N LYS A 247 -17.89 -1.53 12.74
CA LYS A 247 -18.02 -1.56 14.21
C LYS A 247 -16.93 -2.36 14.92
N CYS A 248 -16.19 -3.19 14.19
CA CYS A 248 -15.04 -3.88 14.74
C CYS A 248 -13.91 -2.90 15.11
N PHE A 249 -13.82 -1.74 14.44
CA PHE A 249 -12.81 -0.72 14.72
C PHE A 249 -13.30 0.25 15.79
N SER A 250 -12.41 0.57 16.74
CA SER A 250 -12.69 1.55 17.80
C SER A 250 -12.61 2.98 17.27
N VAL A 251 -11.72 3.22 16.31
CA VAL A 251 -11.49 4.51 15.66
C VAL A 251 -11.44 4.30 14.13
N PRO A 252 -12.59 4.04 13.47
CA PRO A 252 -12.63 3.68 12.06
C PRO A 252 -11.95 4.70 11.12
N HIS A 253 -12.05 6.00 11.41
CA HIS A 253 -11.45 7.06 10.60
C HIS A 253 -9.91 7.15 10.71
N SER A 254 -9.33 6.57 11.77
CA SER A 254 -7.87 6.50 11.98
C SER A 254 -7.29 5.12 11.68
N THR A 255 -8.14 4.16 11.28
CA THR A 255 -7.73 2.79 10.97
C THR A 255 -7.02 2.74 9.62
N ARG A 256 -5.84 2.11 9.56
CA ARG A 256 -5.18 1.82 8.29
C ARG A 256 -5.70 0.50 7.72
N LEU A 257 -6.43 0.54 6.61
CA LEU A 257 -6.79 -0.66 5.86
C LEU A 257 -5.56 -1.26 5.19
N VAL A 258 -5.42 -2.59 5.27
CA VAL A 258 -4.27 -3.35 4.77
C VAL A 258 -4.70 -4.61 4.04
N ASN A 259 -3.84 -5.09 3.15
CA ASN A 259 -3.95 -6.41 2.55
C ASN A 259 -3.26 -7.43 3.47
N TYR A 260 -4.04 -8.16 4.26
CA TYR A 260 -3.55 -9.21 5.13
C TYR A 260 -3.64 -10.56 4.43
N LYS A 261 -2.56 -11.02 3.82
CA LYS A 261 -2.47 -12.32 3.12
C LYS A 261 -3.60 -12.55 2.10
N GLY A 262 -3.99 -11.51 1.37
CA GLY A 262 -5.08 -11.54 0.38
C GLY A 262 -6.47 -11.22 0.95
N LYS A 263 -6.61 -11.05 2.27
CA LYS A 263 -7.85 -10.65 2.95
C LYS A 263 -7.80 -9.18 3.33
N LEU A 264 -8.98 -8.57 3.50
CA LEU A 264 -9.08 -7.24 4.07
C LEU A 264 -8.71 -7.29 5.56
N GLY A 265 -7.77 -6.44 5.96
CA GLY A 265 -7.50 -6.16 7.37
C GLY A 265 -7.54 -4.67 7.67
N GLY A 266 -7.61 -4.33 8.95
CA GLY A 266 -7.42 -2.98 9.46
C GLY A 266 -6.48 -3.01 10.66
N ILE A 267 -5.60 -2.01 10.74
CA ILE A 267 -4.64 -1.85 11.84
C ILE A 267 -4.92 -0.53 12.54
N GLU A 268 -5.18 -0.60 13.84
CA GLU A 268 -5.25 0.54 14.75
C GLU A 268 -3.95 0.64 15.54
N LEU A 269 -3.40 1.84 15.61
CA LEU A 269 -2.24 2.16 16.42
C LEU A 269 -2.70 2.97 17.63
N THR A 270 -2.37 2.47 18.82
CA THR A 270 -2.65 3.09 20.10
C THR A 270 -1.40 3.08 20.98
N TYR A 271 -1.46 3.76 22.11
CA TYR A 271 -0.43 3.73 23.14
C TYR A 271 -1.03 3.17 24.42
N ASP A 272 -0.30 2.30 25.12
CA ASP A 272 -0.71 1.82 26.44
C ASP A 272 -0.32 2.82 27.55
N ASP A 273 -0.55 2.43 28.80
CA ASP A 273 -0.28 3.28 29.98
C ASP A 273 1.21 3.62 30.16
N ASP A 274 2.11 2.84 29.54
CA ASP A 274 3.56 3.01 29.59
C ASP A 274 4.11 3.69 28.31
N ASP A 275 3.23 4.30 27.50
CA ASP A 275 3.52 4.92 26.20
C ASP A 275 4.09 3.93 25.15
N ALA A 276 3.92 2.62 25.33
CA ALA A 276 4.35 1.62 24.35
C ALA A 276 3.36 1.55 23.17
N VAL A 277 3.90 1.37 21.96
CA VAL A 277 3.08 1.27 20.75
C VAL A 277 2.34 -0.07 20.75
N VAL A 278 1.01 -0.01 20.69
CA VAL A 278 0.13 -1.16 20.57
C VAL A 278 -0.52 -1.17 19.20
N LEU A 279 -0.37 -2.28 18.48
CA LEU A 279 -1.01 -2.53 17.19
C LEU A 279 -2.15 -3.53 17.37
N THR A 280 -3.38 -3.08 17.11
CA THR A 280 -4.55 -3.96 17.04
C THR A 280 -4.87 -4.23 15.58
N VAL A 281 -4.63 -5.48 15.15
CA VAL A 281 -4.87 -5.95 13.78
C VAL A 281 -6.18 -6.73 13.76
N ARG A 282 -7.12 -6.30 12.93
CA ARG A 282 -8.36 -7.05 12.66
C ARG A 282 -8.42 -7.51 11.22
N VAL A 283 -8.74 -8.78 10.99
CA VAL A 283 -8.79 -9.41 9.66
C VAL A 283 -10.18 -9.95 9.40
N LEU A 284 -10.75 -9.61 8.23
CA LEU A 284 -12.06 -10.07 7.82
C LEU A 284 -11.98 -11.53 7.36
N GLU A 285 -12.62 -12.45 8.08
CA GLU A 285 -12.67 -13.87 7.71
C GLU A 285 -13.84 -14.19 6.79
N ASP A 286 -15.01 -13.66 7.13
CA ASP A 286 -16.25 -13.85 6.37
C ASP A 286 -16.96 -12.50 6.21
N GLY A 287 -17.00 -12.02 4.97
CA GLY A 287 -17.65 -10.76 4.62
C GLY A 287 -19.18 -10.80 4.69
N GLU A 288 -19.80 -11.97 4.54
CA GLU A 288 -21.26 -12.12 4.64
C GLU A 288 -21.71 -12.16 6.10
N ARG A 289 -20.93 -12.83 6.95
CA ARG A 289 -21.22 -12.93 8.39
C ARG A 289 -20.65 -11.78 9.22
N CYS A 290 -19.82 -10.93 8.61
CA CYS A 290 -19.08 -9.88 9.29
C CYS A 290 -18.23 -10.43 10.45
N GLU A 291 -17.57 -11.57 10.23
CA GLU A 291 -16.70 -12.21 11.23
C GLU A 291 -15.26 -11.70 11.09
N TRP A 292 -14.69 -11.25 12.21
CA TRP A 292 -13.36 -10.67 12.29
C TRP A 292 -12.48 -11.46 13.26
N LEU A 293 -11.22 -11.69 12.87
CA LEU A 293 -10.18 -12.13 13.80
C LEU A 293 -9.44 -10.91 14.33
N GLU A 294 -9.08 -10.93 15.61
CA GLU A 294 -8.34 -9.86 16.27
C GLU A 294 -7.00 -10.39 16.78
N TYR A 295 -5.95 -9.62 16.53
CA TYR A 295 -4.60 -9.84 17.04
C TYR A 295 -4.10 -8.54 17.65
N VAL A 296 -3.53 -8.62 18.85
CA VAL A 296 -2.98 -7.45 19.56
C VAL A 296 -1.49 -7.68 19.78
N TYR A 297 -0.68 -6.71 19.35
CA TYR A 297 0.76 -6.74 19.48
C TYR A 297 1.24 -5.49 20.20
N THR A 298 1.93 -5.67 21.32
CA THR A 298 2.64 -4.59 22.00
C THR A 298 4.09 -4.63 21.54
N LEU A 299 4.56 -3.55 20.91
CA LEU A 299 5.94 -3.45 20.47
C LEU A 299 6.85 -3.32 21.71
N PRO A 300 8.07 -3.89 21.69
CA PRO A 300 8.95 -3.81 22.84
C PRO A 300 9.29 -2.36 23.20
N GLU A 301 9.22 -2.03 24.50
CA GLU A 301 9.54 -0.69 25.02
C GLU A 301 10.92 -0.22 24.55
N ASN A 302 11.03 1.07 24.19
CA ASN A 302 12.26 1.74 23.72
C ASN A 302 12.77 1.31 22.33
N GLU A 303 12.12 0.40 21.61
CA GLU A 303 12.51 0.04 20.24
C GLU A 303 11.95 1.02 19.19
N VAL A 304 10.80 1.63 19.47
CA VAL A 304 10.29 2.80 18.73
C VAL A 304 10.66 4.05 19.50
N PHE A 305 11.74 4.70 19.10
CA PHE A 305 12.26 5.90 19.77
C PHE A 305 11.78 7.21 19.11
N VAL A 306 10.68 7.15 18.33
CA VAL A 306 10.04 8.30 17.69
C VAL A 306 8.57 8.39 18.11
N THR A 307 8.08 9.60 18.36
CA THR A 307 6.80 9.83 19.05
C THR A 307 5.58 9.91 18.14
N ASP A 308 5.73 10.21 16.84
CA ASP A 308 4.60 10.38 15.90
C ASP A 308 4.74 9.47 14.68
N VAL A 309 4.59 8.16 14.94
CA VAL A 309 4.60 7.12 13.91
C VAL A 309 3.18 6.81 13.43
N PHE A 310 3.06 6.35 12.20
CA PHE A 310 1.81 5.84 11.64
C PHE A 310 2.01 4.51 10.91
N VAL A 311 0.94 3.74 10.81
CA VAL A 311 0.95 2.48 10.07
C VAL A 311 0.95 2.76 8.58
N VAL A 312 2.02 2.34 7.90
CA VAL A 312 2.15 2.43 6.45
C VAL A 312 1.34 1.34 5.77
N GLY A 313 1.41 0.11 6.28
CA GLY A 313 0.71 -1.06 5.76
C GLY A 313 1.42 -2.37 6.13
N MET A 314 1.06 -3.44 5.44
CA MET A 314 1.69 -4.75 5.59
C MET A 314 2.43 -5.12 4.30
N THR A 315 3.69 -5.51 4.40
CA THR A 315 4.44 -6.02 3.24
C THR A 315 3.98 -7.42 2.89
N GLY A 316 4.19 -7.87 1.67
CA GLY A 316 4.00 -9.30 1.34
C GLY A 316 5.10 -10.23 1.87
N ALA A 317 6.03 -9.73 2.68
CA ALA A 317 6.84 -10.55 3.60
C ALA A 317 6.17 -10.69 4.98
N GLU A 318 4.93 -10.21 5.11
CA GLU A 318 4.08 -10.30 6.30
C GLU A 318 4.54 -9.42 7.47
N GLU A 319 5.35 -8.40 7.20
CA GLU A 319 5.79 -7.42 8.18
C GLU A 319 4.86 -6.21 8.17
N ILE A 320 4.53 -5.67 9.35
CA ILE A 320 3.83 -4.40 9.50
C ILE A 320 4.87 -3.27 9.47
N VAL A 321 4.65 -2.29 8.60
CA VAL A 321 5.57 -1.15 8.44
C VAL A 321 5.00 0.07 9.14
N LEU A 322 5.83 0.71 9.97
CA LEU A 322 5.57 1.99 10.61
C LEU A 322 6.55 3.03 10.08
N SER A 323 6.11 4.29 9.99
CA SER A 323 6.94 5.41 9.54
C SER A 323 6.64 6.65 10.36
N ASP A 324 7.63 7.53 10.51
CA ASP A 324 7.39 8.86 11.05
C ASP A 324 6.44 9.64 10.14
N ARG A 325 5.49 10.35 10.75
CA ARG A 325 4.50 11.19 10.06
C ARG A 325 5.12 12.42 9.42
N PHE A 326 6.23 12.88 9.97
CA PHE A 326 6.95 14.07 9.53
C PHE A 326 8.41 13.76 9.29
N THR A 327 9.00 14.45 8.33
CA THR A 327 10.44 14.30 8.03
C THR A 327 11.29 14.88 9.16
N ALA A 328 12.11 14.04 9.79
CA ALA A 328 13.15 14.44 10.74
C ALA A 328 14.51 13.91 10.29
N LYS A 329 15.61 14.38 10.90
CA LYS A 329 16.93 13.76 10.70
C LYS A 329 17.49 13.30 12.04
N PRO A 330 17.82 12.00 12.18
CA PRO A 330 17.56 10.90 11.24
C PRO A 330 16.06 10.65 10.99
N PHE A 331 15.71 10.07 9.83
CA PHE A 331 14.36 9.63 9.47
C PHE A 331 14.29 8.10 9.52
N TYR A 332 13.32 7.55 10.26
CA TYR A 332 13.23 6.11 10.47
C TYR A 332 11.95 5.49 9.92
N VAL A 333 12.10 4.25 9.49
CA VAL A 333 11.02 3.33 9.19
C VAL A 333 11.23 2.06 10.02
N PHE A 334 10.16 1.52 10.58
CA PHE A 334 10.19 0.33 11.41
C PHE A 334 9.46 -0.81 10.72
N TYR A 335 10.07 -1.99 10.72
CA TYR A 335 9.49 -3.23 10.20
C TYR A 335 9.24 -4.15 11.38
N PHE A 336 7.98 -4.44 11.66
CA PHE A 336 7.55 -5.32 12.73
C PHE A 336 7.13 -6.68 12.14
N ASP A 337 7.79 -7.75 12.53
CA ASP A 337 7.41 -9.13 12.20
C ASP A 337 6.50 -9.66 13.33
N PRO A 338 5.18 -9.84 13.08
CA PRO A 338 4.25 -10.31 14.11
C PRO A 338 4.45 -11.77 14.50
N GLU A 339 5.00 -12.62 13.62
CA GLU A 339 5.25 -14.04 13.92
C GLU A 339 6.45 -14.20 14.87
N ARG A 340 7.48 -13.37 14.67
CA ARG A 340 8.69 -13.39 15.50
C ARG A 340 8.60 -12.46 16.70
N ASN A 341 7.65 -11.52 16.69
CA ASN A 341 7.56 -10.41 17.63
C ASN A 341 8.86 -9.61 17.69
N THR A 342 9.37 -9.20 16.52
CA THR A 342 10.64 -8.47 16.41
C THR A 342 10.45 -7.19 15.62
N LEU A 343 11.06 -6.10 16.10
CA LEU A 343 11.08 -4.82 15.40
C LEU A 343 12.48 -4.58 14.80
N GLN A 344 12.51 -4.11 13.56
CA GLN A 344 13.72 -3.66 12.89
C GLN A 344 13.59 -2.19 12.49
N ALA A 345 14.38 -1.32 13.11
CA ALA A 345 14.51 0.06 12.70
C ALA A 345 15.43 0.19 11.48
N VAL A 346 15.07 1.07 10.54
CA VAL A 346 15.81 1.36 9.32
C VAL A 346 15.90 2.87 9.14
N GLU A 347 17.12 3.42 9.22
CA GLU A 347 17.41 4.81 8.85
C GLU A 347 17.32 4.94 7.33
N VAL A 348 16.38 5.75 6.84
CA VAL A 348 16.21 6.00 5.40
C VAL A 348 16.85 7.34 5.06
N ARG A 349 18.06 7.27 4.50
CA ARG A 349 18.84 8.43 4.04
C ARG A 349 18.30 8.99 2.73
N GLY A 350 18.38 10.29 2.55
CA GLY A 350 17.87 11.05 1.42
C GLY A 350 16.47 11.65 1.64
N VAL A 351 15.70 11.16 2.62
CA VAL A 351 14.36 11.66 2.95
C VAL A 351 14.43 12.76 4.02
N GLY A 352 15.10 12.46 5.14
CA GLY A 352 15.19 13.36 6.30
C GLY A 352 16.05 14.60 6.08
N GLU A 353 17.01 14.57 5.16
CA GLU A 353 17.92 15.69 4.90
C GLU A 353 17.21 16.91 4.29
N TYR A 354 16.00 16.74 3.76
CA TYR A 354 15.21 17.83 3.20
C TYR A 354 14.54 18.70 4.27
N SER A 355 14.27 18.18 5.48
CA SER A 355 13.74 19.02 6.56
C SER A 355 14.78 20.05 7.03
N GLU A 356 16.05 19.64 7.11
CA GLU A 356 17.17 20.54 7.36
C GLU A 356 17.38 21.53 6.19
N ALA A 357 17.35 21.05 4.94
CA ALA A 357 17.62 21.88 3.77
C ALA A 357 16.56 22.97 3.53
N PHE A 358 15.33 22.77 4.03
CA PHE A 358 14.21 23.68 3.82
C PHE A 358 13.66 24.33 5.09
N GLU A 359 14.31 24.11 6.24
CA GLU A 359 13.92 24.64 7.56
C GLU A 359 12.42 24.42 7.88
N SER A 360 11.85 23.31 7.39
CA SER A 360 10.44 22.97 7.56
C SER A 360 10.21 21.46 7.46
N GLU A 361 9.38 20.94 8.35
CA GLU A 361 8.93 19.55 8.30
C GLU A 361 7.98 19.32 7.11
N CYS A 362 8.13 18.19 6.44
CA CYS A 362 7.22 17.75 5.39
C CYS A 362 6.33 16.63 5.94
N SER A 363 5.04 16.62 5.60
CA SER A 363 4.17 15.49 5.91
C SER A 363 4.54 14.31 5.02
N VAL A 364 4.64 13.12 5.61
CA VAL A 364 5.04 11.89 4.95
C VAL A 364 3.81 11.05 4.63
N TYR A 365 3.66 10.71 3.35
CA TYR A 365 2.78 9.64 2.91
C TYR A 365 3.65 8.48 2.46
N ALA A 366 3.39 7.27 2.97
CA ALA A 366 4.19 6.10 2.66
C ALA A 366 3.30 4.94 2.20
N PHE A 367 3.85 4.10 1.31
CA PHE A 367 3.16 2.94 0.75
C PHE A 367 4.07 1.73 0.66
N VAL A 368 3.55 0.60 1.11
CA VAL A 368 4.19 -0.72 1.00
C VAL A 368 4.04 -1.29 -0.40
N ASP A 369 4.88 -2.29 -0.71
CA ASP A 369 4.79 -3.15 -1.89
C ASP A 369 4.72 -2.39 -3.22
N TYR A 370 5.45 -1.29 -3.31
CA TYR A 370 5.65 -0.61 -4.58
C TYR A 370 6.54 -1.46 -5.49
N GLU A 371 5.93 -2.13 -6.46
CA GLU A 371 6.63 -2.96 -7.44
C GLU A 371 7.10 -2.17 -8.66
N VAL A 372 8.37 -2.36 -9.02
CA VAL A 372 8.99 -1.75 -10.21
C VAL A 372 8.72 -2.60 -11.45
N ASP A 373 7.76 -2.22 -12.29
CA ASP A 373 7.49 -2.87 -13.57
C ASP A 373 7.19 -1.85 -14.68
N PRO A 374 7.96 -1.84 -15.79
CA PRO A 374 7.87 -0.81 -16.83
C PRO A 374 6.67 -0.92 -17.80
N LYS A 375 5.75 -1.88 -17.62
CA LYS A 375 4.78 -2.25 -18.69
C LYS A 375 3.40 -1.60 -18.66
N PHE A 376 3.12 -0.67 -17.75
CA PHE A 376 1.78 -0.06 -17.66
C PHE A 376 1.86 1.45 -17.83
N ILE A 377 1.83 1.86 -19.10
CA ILE A 377 1.08 2.96 -19.73
C ILE A 377 1.51 2.91 -21.21
N THR A 378 0.74 2.20 -22.03
CA THR A 378 0.75 2.30 -23.51
C THR A 378 -0.66 2.08 -24.00
#